data_AF-A0A8W8JIK6-F1
#
_entry.id   AF-A0A8W8JIK6-F1
#
_cell.length_a   1.000
_cell.length_b   1.000
_cell.length_c   1.000
_cell.angle_alpha   90.00
_cell.angle_beta   90.00
_cell.angle_gamma   90.00
#
_symmetry.space_group_name_H-M   'P 1'
#
loop_
_entity.id
_entity.type
_entity.pdbx_description
1 polymer ?
#
loop_
_entity_poly.entity_id
_entity_poly.type
_entity_poly.pdbx_seq_one_letter_code
_entity_poly.pdbx_strand_id
1 'polypeptide(L)'
;MRSKIPLSKNEGIYIQDFQTGKVRAEMGPQSYMLSEVEELWEKSLPDITEELLKNGGGLGTGDIRKMAYFEQSIDPQNLSGRDKTRVVTYRCPCNTAVQVYNYLEKTARVVFGPDLIILGPHENFNVLSLSAGKPKRSNSLKTLCLMLGPDFITDILEVETSDHARLRIQVAFNNHFEVVILMLAITVYI
;
A
#
# COMPACT_ATOMS: atom_id res chain seq x y z
N MET A 1 -23.96 -27.16 -5.34
CA MET A 1 -24.76 -26.05 -5.89
C MET A 1 -23.87 -24.83 -6.01
N ARG A 2 -23.75 -24.21 -7.19
CA ARG A 2 -23.06 -22.91 -7.33
C ARG A 2 -23.99 -21.82 -6.83
N SER A 3 -23.61 -21.10 -5.79
CA SER A 3 -24.34 -19.94 -5.26
C SER A 3 -23.89 -18.66 -5.94
N LYS A 4 -24.79 -17.69 -6.03
CA LYS A 4 -24.44 -16.34 -6.48
C LYS A 4 -23.63 -15.64 -5.37
N ILE A 5 -22.55 -14.97 -5.75
CA ILE A 5 -21.69 -14.20 -4.87
C ILE A 5 -22.04 -12.71 -5.05
N PRO A 6 -22.63 -12.04 -4.06
CA PRO A 6 -22.88 -10.60 -4.13
C PRO A 6 -21.56 -9.84 -4.00
N LEU A 7 -21.33 -8.90 -4.93
CA LEU A 7 -20.18 -8.00 -4.95
C LEU A 7 -20.69 -6.55 -4.95
N SER A 8 -20.33 -5.78 -3.92
CA SER A 8 -20.58 -4.34 -3.85
C SER A 8 -19.59 -3.55 -4.72
N LYS A 9 -19.80 -2.23 -4.88
CA LYS A 9 -19.01 -1.36 -5.79
C LYS A 9 -17.48 -1.45 -5.65
N ASN A 10 -16.96 -1.70 -4.46
CA ASN A 10 -15.52 -1.77 -4.18
C ASN A 10 -15.07 -3.18 -3.75
N GLU A 11 -15.94 -4.17 -3.90
CA GLU A 11 -15.65 -5.56 -3.59
C GLU A 11 -15.43 -6.32 -4.89
N GLY A 12 -14.60 -7.35 -4.82
CA GLY A 12 -14.36 -8.24 -5.94
C GLY A 12 -13.91 -9.59 -5.48
N ILE A 13 -13.82 -10.51 -6.44
CA ILE A 13 -13.26 -11.86 -6.25
C ILE A 13 -12.20 -12.13 -7.31
N TYR A 14 -11.19 -12.90 -6.94
CA TYR A 14 -10.27 -13.48 -7.91
C TYR A 14 -10.84 -14.79 -8.44
N ILE A 15 -10.78 -14.96 -9.75
CA ILE A 15 -11.29 -16.13 -10.44
C ILE A 15 -10.18 -16.69 -11.32
N GLN A 16 -10.00 -17.99 -11.27
CA GLN A 16 -9.17 -18.74 -12.19
C GLN A 16 -10.07 -19.57 -13.11
N ASP A 17 -9.77 -19.50 -14.40
CA ASP A 17 -10.28 -20.45 -15.38
C ASP A 17 -9.33 -21.67 -15.40
N PHE A 18 -9.83 -22.86 -15.08
CA PHE A 18 -8.99 -24.07 -15.02
C PHE A 18 -8.71 -24.70 -16.39
N GLN A 19 -9.42 -24.30 -17.46
CA GLN A 19 -9.10 -24.70 -18.82
C GLN A 19 -7.97 -23.85 -19.40
N THR A 20 -8.02 -22.53 -19.19
CA THR A 20 -7.02 -21.60 -19.75
C THR A 20 -5.88 -21.28 -18.78
N GLY A 21 -6.05 -21.55 -17.48
CA GLY A 21 -5.15 -21.16 -16.40
C GLY A 21 -5.16 -19.66 -16.09
N LYS A 22 -5.95 -18.85 -16.80
CA LYS A 22 -5.98 -17.39 -16.67
C LYS A 22 -6.63 -16.99 -15.35
N VAL A 23 -5.94 -16.14 -14.59
CA VAL A 23 -6.47 -15.54 -13.36
C VAL A 23 -6.84 -14.09 -13.61
N ARG A 24 -7.98 -13.65 -13.07
CA ARG A 24 -8.45 -12.26 -13.17
C ARG A 24 -9.21 -11.84 -11.91
N ALA A 25 -9.40 -10.53 -11.75
CA ALA A 25 -10.25 -9.97 -10.72
C ALA A 25 -11.59 -9.55 -11.34
N GLU A 26 -12.70 -9.99 -10.76
CA GLU A 26 -14.05 -9.53 -11.12
C GLU A 26 -14.57 -8.61 -10.01
N MET A 27 -14.90 -7.38 -10.38
CA MET A 27 -15.35 -6.34 -9.45
C MET A 27 -16.87 -6.19 -9.46
N GLY A 28 -17.42 -5.64 -8.38
CA GLY A 28 -18.81 -5.19 -8.32
C GLY A 28 -19.04 -3.80 -8.94
N PRO A 29 -20.28 -3.28 -8.89
CA PRO A 29 -21.45 -3.89 -8.26
C PRO A 29 -22.13 -4.93 -9.16
N GLN A 30 -22.12 -6.20 -8.77
CA GLN A 30 -22.83 -7.27 -9.46
C GLN A 30 -23.02 -8.50 -8.57
N SER A 31 -23.93 -9.39 -8.96
CA SER A 31 -24.10 -10.70 -8.34
C SER A 31 -23.43 -11.74 -9.24
N TYR A 32 -22.17 -12.06 -8.98
CA TYR A 32 -21.38 -12.94 -9.83
C TYR A 32 -21.74 -14.42 -9.62
N MET A 33 -21.76 -15.20 -10.70
CA MET A 33 -21.95 -16.65 -10.66
C MET A 33 -20.83 -17.29 -11.47
N LEU A 34 -20.02 -18.13 -10.81
CA LEU A 34 -18.93 -18.86 -11.47
C LEU A 34 -19.49 -19.73 -12.59
N SER A 35 -18.81 -19.73 -13.73
CA SER A 35 -19.11 -20.62 -14.84
C SER A 35 -18.70 -22.07 -14.54
N GLU A 36 -18.92 -22.97 -15.51
CA GLU A 36 -18.50 -24.37 -15.41
C GLU A 36 -16.99 -24.55 -15.30
N VAL A 37 -16.24 -23.62 -15.88
CA VAL A 37 -14.80 -23.68 -16.04
C VAL A 37 -14.05 -22.78 -15.06
N GLU A 38 -14.77 -22.19 -14.11
CA GLU A 38 -14.26 -21.19 -13.18
C GLU A 38 -14.27 -21.68 -11.74
N GLU A 39 -13.23 -21.28 -11.01
CA GLU A 39 -13.12 -21.43 -9.57
C GLU A 39 -12.59 -20.15 -8.91
N LEU A 40 -12.85 -20.00 -7.60
CA LEU A 40 -12.27 -18.91 -6.83
C LEU A 40 -10.77 -19.15 -6.67
N TRP A 41 -9.98 -18.11 -6.89
CA TRP A 41 -8.54 -18.17 -6.75
C TRP A 41 -8.08 -17.46 -5.48
N GLU A 42 -7.21 -18.10 -4.70
CA GLU A 42 -6.66 -17.48 -3.50
C GLU A 42 -5.41 -16.66 -3.83
N LYS A 43 -5.47 -15.35 -3.57
CA LYS A 43 -4.30 -14.50 -3.61
C LYS A 43 -3.52 -14.60 -2.31
N SER A 44 -2.32 -15.16 -2.36
CA SER A 44 -1.37 -15.09 -1.25
C SER A 44 -0.60 -13.76 -1.28
N LEU A 45 -0.40 -13.16 -0.12
CA LEU A 45 0.49 -12.03 0.10
C LEU A 45 1.56 -12.43 1.12
N PRO A 46 2.72 -11.75 1.13
CA PRO A 46 3.69 -11.90 2.22
C PRO A 46 3.06 -11.53 3.57
N ASP A 47 3.44 -12.23 4.64
CA ASP A 47 2.86 -12.03 5.99
C ASP A 47 2.94 -10.56 6.45
N ILE A 48 4.06 -9.90 6.17
CA ILE A 48 4.24 -8.49 6.51
C ILE A 48 3.26 -7.57 5.76
N THR A 49 2.85 -7.94 4.55
CA THR A 49 1.87 -7.17 3.78
C THR A 49 0.47 -7.35 4.37
N GLU A 50 0.12 -8.57 4.77
CA GLU A 50 -1.15 -8.85 5.47
C GLU A 50 -1.22 -8.09 6.80
N GLU A 51 -0.13 -8.08 7.56
CA GLU A 51 -0.03 -7.33 8.82
C GLU A 51 -0.17 -5.83 8.59
N LEU A 52 0.47 -5.29 7.55
CA LEU A 52 0.32 -3.88 7.19
C LEU A 52 -1.11 -3.54 6.79
N LEU A 53 -1.77 -4.36 5.96
CA LEU A 53 -3.17 -4.13 5.57
C LEU A 53 -4.12 -4.12 6.77
N LYS A 54 -3.87 -4.96 7.78
CA LYS A 54 -4.61 -4.95 9.05
C LYS A 54 -4.44 -3.65 9.84
N ASN A 55 -3.25 -3.04 9.77
CA ASN A 55 -2.89 -1.82 10.49
C ASN A 55 -3.00 -0.55 9.62
N GLY A 56 -3.84 -0.57 8.57
CA GLY A 56 -4.06 0.61 7.72
C GLY A 56 -2.83 1.01 6.87
N GLY A 57 -1.89 0.09 6.67
CA GLY A 57 -0.73 0.26 5.81
C GLY A 57 0.53 0.74 6.52
N GLY A 58 0.57 0.79 7.85
CA GLY A 58 1.74 1.16 8.61
C GLY A 58 1.90 0.35 9.90
N LEU A 59 3.12 -0.08 10.19
CA LEU A 59 3.49 -0.75 11.43
C LEU A 59 4.81 -0.17 11.92
N GLY A 60 4.88 0.23 13.18
CA GLY A 60 6.10 0.76 13.75
C GLY A 60 6.18 0.61 15.25
N THR A 61 7.35 0.95 15.80
CA THR A 61 7.63 0.83 17.23
C THR A 61 7.97 2.18 17.84
N GLY A 62 7.48 2.41 19.06
CA GLY A 62 7.68 3.67 19.79
C GLY A 62 6.73 4.80 19.36
N ASP A 63 7.03 6.02 19.80
CA ASP A 63 6.22 7.21 19.50
C ASP A 63 6.52 7.72 18.08
N ILE A 64 5.79 7.18 17.11
CA ILE A 64 5.84 7.57 15.70
C ILE A 64 4.60 8.39 15.38
N ARG A 65 4.72 9.72 15.40
CA ARG A 65 3.64 10.66 15.04
C ARG A 65 2.95 10.36 13.71
N LYS A 66 3.69 9.76 12.77
CA LYS A 66 3.20 9.39 11.43
C LYS A 66 2.19 8.24 11.41
N MET A 67 1.94 7.58 12.55
CA MET A 67 0.93 6.52 12.62
C MET A 67 -0.48 7.01 12.27
N ALA A 68 -0.80 8.27 12.57
CA ALA A 68 -2.10 8.86 12.25
C ALA A 68 -2.46 8.86 10.75
N TYR A 69 -1.47 8.80 9.84
CA TYR A 69 -1.73 8.73 8.40
C TYR A 69 -2.46 7.44 7.99
N PHE A 70 -2.25 6.35 8.74
CA PHE A 70 -2.73 5.01 8.42
C PHE A 70 -4.14 4.72 8.97
N GLU A 71 -4.60 5.49 9.96
CA GLU A 71 -5.89 5.27 10.62
C GLU A 71 -7.06 5.30 9.63
N GLN A 72 -7.03 6.22 8.66
CA GLN A 72 -8.06 6.34 7.62
C GLN A 72 -8.10 5.18 6.63
N SER A 73 -7.06 4.35 6.64
CA SER A 73 -6.86 3.23 5.71
C SER A 73 -7.15 1.87 6.35
N ILE A 74 -7.50 1.85 7.64
CA ILE A 74 -7.92 0.63 8.32
C ILE A 74 -9.24 0.14 7.71
N ASP A 75 -9.22 -1.07 7.17
CA ASP A 75 -10.42 -1.76 6.70
C ASP A 75 -10.90 -2.76 7.76
N PRO A 76 -12.12 -2.60 8.31
CA PRO A 76 -12.69 -3.55 9.26
C PRO A 76 -12.71 -5.00 8.75
N GLN A 77 -12.80 -5.23 7.43
CA GLN A 77 -12.82 -6.58 6.86
C GLN A 77 -11.49 -7.32 7.06
N ASN A 78 -10.38 -6.59 7.18
CA ASN A 78 -9.06 -7.19 7.36
C ASN A 78 -8.77 -7.56 8.83
N LEU A 79 -9.45 -6.94 9.80
CA LEU A 79 -9.18 -7.11 11.23
C LEU A 79 -9.38 -8.55 11.70
N SER A 80 -10.43 -9.23 11.22
CA SER A 80 -10.71 -10.63 11.52
C SER A 80 -9.90 -11.64 10.69
N GLY A 81 -9.03 -11.15 9.79
CA GLY A 81 -8.37 -11.95 8.77
C GLY A 81 -9.05 -11.81 7.41
N ARG A 82 -8.23 -11.71 6.37
CA ARG A 82 -8.67 -11.49 4.98
C ARG A 82 -9.14 -12.79 4.34
N ASP A 83 -10.29 -12.75 3.69
CA ASP A 83 -10.69 -13.79 2.73
C ASP A 83 -9.76 -13.70 1.49
N LYS A 84 -8.95 -14.75 1.29
CA LYS A 84 -7.93 -14.76 0.23
C LYS A 84 -8.50 -14.74 -1.18
N THR A 85 -9.76 -15.13 -1.34
CA THR A 85 -10.47 -15.12 -2.62
C THR A 85 -11.01 -13.74 -2.98
N ARG A 86 -11.16 -12.85 -2.00
CA ARG A 86 -11.59 -11.47 -2.21
C ARG A 86 -10.43 -10.63 -2.75
N VAL A 87 -10.79 -9.72 -3.65
CA VAL A 87 -9.85 -8.76 -4.23
C VAL A 87 -9.25 -7.90 -3.13
N VAL A 88 -7.92 -7.83 -3.10
CA VAL A 88 -7.20 -7.01 -2.13
C VAL A 88 -7.37 -5.55 -2.52
N THR A 89 -7.88 -4.77 -1.58
CA THR A 89 -7.97 -3.32 -1.73
C THR A 89 -7.19 -2.61 -0.62
N TYR A 90 -6.72 -1.40 -0.92
CA TYR A 90 -6.07 -0.52 0.06
C TYR A 90 -6.46 0.92 -0.23
N ARG A 91 -6.98 1.60 0.80
CA ARG A 91 -7.27 3.04 0.72
C ARG A 91 -5.95 3.78 0.85
N CYS A 92 -5.45 4.35 -0.24
CA CYS A 92 -4.25 5.18 -0.23
C CYS A 92 -4.57 6.51 0.49
N PRO A 93 -3.90 6.82 1.63
CA PRO A 93 -4.08 8.07 2.35
C PRO A 93 -3.89 9.33 1.51
N CYS A 94 -4.57 10.43 1.88
CA CYS A 94 -4.29 11.75 1.31
C CYS A 94 -2.80 12.08 1.41
N ASN A 95 -2.26 12.69 0.36
CA ASN A 95 -0.88 13.17 0.34
C ASN A 95 0.18 12.08 0.56
N THR A 96 -0.14 10.88 0.05
CA THR A 96 0.78 9.75 0.04
C THR A 96 0.86 9.14 -1.36
N ALA A 97 1.90 8.35 -1.59
CA ALA A 97 2.06 7.55 -2.79
C ALA A 97 2.28 6.07 -2.42
N VAL A 98 1.66 5.17 -3.17
CA VAL A 98 1.84 3.72 -3.03
C VAL A 98 2.36 3.17 -4.34
N GLN A 99 3.38 2.32 -4.27
CA GLN A 99 3.86 1.59 -5.43
C GLN A 99 3.25 0.18 -5.46
N VAL A 100 2.74 -0.18 -6.63
CA VAL A 100 2.23 -1.52 -6.94
C VAL A 100 3.08 -2.11 -8.05
N TYR A 101 3.52 -3.36 -7.87
CA TYR A 101 4.36 -4.07 -8.83
C TYR A 101 3.62 -5.28 -9.40
N ASN A 102 3.55 -5.38 -10.72
CA ASN A 102 3.02 -6.56 -11.42
C ASN A 102 4.18 -7.50 -11.75
N TYR A 103 4.21 -8.66 -11.11
CA TYR A 103 5.29 -9.63 -11.30
C TYR A 103 5.26 -10.35 -12.65
N LEU A 104 4.07 -10.51 -13.23
CA LEU A 104 3.91 -11.18 -14.53
C LEU A 104 4.41 -10.27 -15.66
N GLU A 105 3.99 -9.02 -15.65
CA GLU A 105 4.35 -8.03 -16.69
C GLU A 105 5.69 -7.34 -16.43
N LYS A 106 6.25 -7.47 -15.21
CA LYS A 106 7.45 -6.76 -14.75
C LYS A 106 7.31 -5.24 -14.84
N THR A 107 6.10 -4.74 -14.58
CA THR A 107 5.75 -3.33 -14.60
C THR A 107 5.44 -2.83 -13.19
N ALA A 108 5.59 -1.52 -12.98
CA ALA A 108 5.25 -0.87 -11.73
C ALA A 108 4.37 0.35 -12.01
N ARG A 109 3.40 0.60 -11.13
CA ARG A 109 2.61 1.83 -11.12
C ARG A 109 2.66 2.48 -9.75
N VAL A 110 2.55 3.80 -9.74
CA VAL A 110 2.44 4.58 -8.51
C VAL A 110 1.04 5.17 -8.45
N VAL A 111 0.38 5.02 -7.32
CA VAL A 111 -0.94 5.59 -7.05
C VAL A 111 -0.79 6.68 -6.00
N PHE A 112 -1.21 7.88 -6.35
CA PHE A 112 -1.23 9.04 -5.46
C PHE A 112 -2.58 9.12 -4.76
N GLY A 113 -2.57 9.28 -3.44
CA GLY A 113 -3.79 9.36 -2.65
C GLY A 113 -4.37 10.78 -2.54
N PRO A 114 -5.66 10.92 -2.22
CA PRO A 114 -6.56 9.85 -1.81
C PRO A 114 -7.10 9.04 -2.99
N ASP A 115 -6.94 7.72 -2.95
CA ASP A 115 -7.48 6.81 -3.97
C ASP A 115 -7.65 5.39 -3.42
N LEU A 116 -8.48 4.56 -4.07
CA LEU A 116 -8.63 3.15 -3.73
C LEU A 116 -7.77 2.30 -4.68
N ILE A 117 -6.76 1.64 -4.12
CA ILE A 117 -5.93 0.70 -4.86
C ILE A 117 -6.63 -0.65 -4.86
N ILE A 118 -6.82 -1.19 -6.06
CA ILE A 118 -7.31 -2.53 -6.32
C ILE A 118 -6.14 -3.32 -6.88
N LEU A 119 -5.76 -4.43 -6.23
CA LEU A 119 -4.69 -5.28 -6.75
C LEU A 119 -5.22 -6.26 -7.79
N GLY A 120 -4.58 -6.29 -8.95
CA GLY A 120 -4.68 -7.40 -9.88
C GLY A 120 -4.12 -8.71 -9.29
N PRO A 121 -4.42 -9.87 -9.92
CA PRO A 121 -3.98 -11.17 -9.41
C PRO A 121 -2.46 -11.27 -9.24
N HIS A 122 -1.70 -10.70 -10.19
CA HIS A 122 -0.24 -10.74 -10.23
C HIS A 122 0.43 -9.47 -9.68
N GLU A 123 -0.37 -8.56 -9.10
CA GLU A 123 0.13 -7.34 -8.48
C GLU A 123 0.42 -7.52 -6.98
N ASN A 124 1.41 -6.82 -6.45
CA ASN A 124 1.64 -6.72 -5.01
C ASN A 124 2.04 -5.30 -4.62
N PHE A 125 1.83 -4.96 -3.35
CA PHE A 125 2.37 -3.74 -2.77
C PHE A 125 3.89 -3.86 -2.59
N ASN A 126 4.59 -2.75 -2.81
CA ASN A 126 5.97 -2.64 -2.37
C ASN A 126 6.00 -2.15 -0.91
N VAL A 127 6.61 -2.94 -0.02
CA VAL A 127 6.72 -2.59 1.41
C VAL A 127 7.97 -1.75 1.63
N LEU A 128 7.78 -0.54 2.14
CA LEU A 128 8.86 0.37 2.52
C LEU A 128 9.30 0.11 3.96
N SER A 129 10.60 0.23 4.20
CA SER A 129 11.21 0.17 5.53
C SER A 129 11.92 1.50 5.79
N LEU A 130 11.31 2.34 6.62
CA LEU A 130 11.73 3.71 6.90
C LEU A 130 12.32 3.84 8.31
N SER A 131 13.19 4.82 8.49
CA SER A 131 13.66 5.20 9.82
C SER A 131 12.59 5.96 10.60
N ALA A 132 12.52 5.75 11.91
CA ALA A 132 11.57 6.41 12.79
C ALA A 132 12.11 6.58 14.22
N GLY A 133 11.34 7.23 15.10
CA GLY A 133 11.76 7.54 16.47
C GLY A 133 12.67 8.77 16.59
N LYS A 134 13.14 9.01 17.83
CA LYS A 134 14.08 10.06 18.22
C LYS A 134 14.99 9.52 19.35
N PRO A 135 16.30 9.29 19.13
CA PRO A 135 17.01 9.38 17.86
C PRO A 135 16.43 8.45 16.79
N LYS A 136 16.61 8.79 15.51
CA LYS A 136 16.16 7.95 14.39
C LYS A 136 16.83 6.59 14.44
N ARG A 137 16.01 5.55 14.31
CA ARG A 137 16.45 4.17 14.18
C ARG A 137 16.02 3.64 12.83
N SER A 138 16.92 2.97 12.14
CA SER A 138 16.64 2.31 10.87
C SER A 138 15.53 1.27 11.04
N ASN A 139 14.76 1.03 9.98
CA ASN A 139 13.73 -0.03 9.92
C ASN A 139 12.68 0.01 11.05
N SER A 140 12.44 1.18 11.63
CA SER A 140 11.50 1.33 12.77
C SER A 140 10.06 1.59 12.33
N LEU A 141 9.84 1.86 11.03
CA LEU A 141 8.54 1.98 10.40
C LEU A 141 8.50 1.13 9.13
N LYS A 142 7.60 0.16 9.06
CA LYS A 142 7.25 -0.54 7.82
C LYS A 142 5.93 0.02 7.30
N THR A 143 5.83 0.26 5.99
CA THR A 143 4.63 0.89 5.43
C THR A 143 4.40 0.56 3.96
N LEU A 144 3.12 0.60 3.52
CA LEU A 144 2.71 0.47 2.13
C LEU A 144 2.74 1.81 1.37
N CYS A 145 2.70 2.95 2.07
CA CYS A 145 2.66 4.25 1.43
C CYS A 145 3.80 5.17 1.91
N LEU A 146 4.24 6.04 1.00
CA LEU A 146 5.19 7.10 1.27
C LEU A 146 4.43 8.40 1.50
N MET A 147 4.66 9.04 2.64
CA MET A 147 4.12 10.36 2.96
C MET A 147 4.90 11.43 2.20
N LEU A 148 4.20 12.17 1.35
CA LEU A 148 4.81 13.11 0.42
C LEU A 148 5.07 14.48 1.06
N GLY A 149 4.38 14.83 2.14
CA GLY A 149 4.49 16.14 2.77
C GLY A 149 3.75 17.24 1.99
N PRO A 150 3.67 18.49 2.49
CA PRO A 150 4.55 19.07 3.50
C PRO A 150 4.38 18.43 4.88
N ASP A 151 5.50 18.15 5.53
CA ASP A 151 5.57 17.61 6.89
C ASP A 151 6.90 18.00 7.55
N PHE A 152 7.05 17.71 8.85
CA PHE A 152 8.29 17.88 9.59
C PHE A 152 8.87 16.54 10.01
N ILE A 153 10.11 16.27 9.61
CA ILE A 153 10.90 15.16 10.16
C ILE A 153 11.77 15.70 11.28
N THR A 154 11.58 15.17 12.50
CA THR A 154 12.41 15.53 13.66
C THR A 154 13.38 14.42 14.03
N ASP A 155 14.55 14.80 14.55
CA ASP A 155 15.56 13.87 15.06
C ASP A 155 16.36 14.49 16.23
N ILE A 156 17.13 13.65 16.93
CA ILE A 156 18.12 14.04 17.94
C ILE A 156 19.48 13.55 17.45
N LEU A 157 20.37 14.49 17.15
CA LEU A 157 21.74 14.24 16.71
C LEU A 157 22.71 14.44 17.87
N GLU A 158 23.67 13.53 18.01
CA GLU A 158 24.80 13.70 18.93
C GLU A 158 26.03 14.02 18.09
N VAL A 159 26.64 15.17 18.32
CA VAL A 159 27.78 15.67 17.55
C VAL A 159 28.91 16.08 18.49
N GLU A 160 30.14 16.01 18.00
CA GLU A 160 31.33 16.51 18.68
C GLU A 160 31.94 17.64 17.84
N THR A 161 32.20 18.77 18.48
CA THR A 161 32.84 19.94 17.85
C THR A 161 34.37 19.80 17.86
N SER A 162 35.08 20.63 17.11
CA SER A 162 36.56 20.58 17.01
C SER A 162 37.28 20.84 18.33
N ASP A 163 36.62 21.51 19.28
CA ASP A 163 37.10 21.74 20.66
C ASP A 163 36.62 20.65 21.64
N HIS A 164 36.20 19.48 21.13
CA HIS A 164 35.77 18.32 21.90
C HIS A 164 34.51 18.53 22.76
N ALA A 165 33.70 19.54 22.47
CA ALA A 165 32.39 19.68 23.11
C ALA A 165 31.39 18.70 22.48
N ARG A 166 30.70 17.91 23.32
CA ARG A 166 29.64 17.01 22.90
C ARG A 166 28.29 17.69 23.01
N LEU A 167 27.59 17.82 21.90
CA LEU A 167 26.30 18.47 21.82
C LEU A 167 25.22 17.47 21.43
N ARG A 168 24.05 17.59 22.07
CA ARG A 168 22.84 16.85 21.73
C ARG A 168 21.83 17.81 21.14
N ILE A 169 21.67 17.78 19.82
CA ILE A 169 20.92 18.77 19.07
C ILE A 169 19.61 18.15 18.60
N GLN A 170 18.49 18.73 19.02
CA GLN A 170 17.19 18.40 18.45
C GLN A 170 16.96 19.22 17.20
N VAL A 171 16.73 18.55 16.08
CA VAL A 171 16.50 19.17 14.77
C VAL A 171 15.11 18.84 14.25
N ALA A 172 14.56 19.76 13.45
CA ALA A 172 13.32 19.58 12.70
C ALA A 172 13.54 20.05 11.26
N PHE A 173 13.36 19.14 10.31
CA PHE A 173 13.46 19.41 8.88
C PHE A 173 12.07 19.54 8.30
N ASN A 174 11.77 20.68 7.67
CA ASN A 174 10.58 20.80 6.84
C ASN A 174 10.84 20.07 5.52
N ASN A 175 10.00 19.11 5.16
CA ASN A 175 10.21 18.27 3.99
C ASN A 175 8.93 18.11 3.18
N HIS A 176 9.09 18.07 1.87
CA HIS A 176 8.05 17.65 0.93
C HIS A 176 8.71 17.03 -0.30
N PHE A 177 7.98 16.17 -0.99
CA PHE A 177 8.35 15.63 -2.29
C PHE A 177 7.74 16.51 -3.38
N GLU A 178 8.58 17.05 -4.24
CA GLU A 178 8.14 17.71 -5.47
C GLU A 178 8.02 16.65 -6.57
N VAL A 179 6.79 16.34 -6.96
CA VAL A 179 6.50 15.32 -7.97
C VAL A 179 6.15 16.00 -9.29
N VAL A 180 7.03 15.88 -10.28
CA VAL A 180 6.79 16.38 -11.63
C VAL A 180 6.21 15.25 -12.48
N ILE A 181 4.91 15.30 -12.76
CA ILE A 181 4.26 14.38 -13.70
C ILE A 181 4.46 14.95 -15.11
N LEU A 182 5.40 14.37 -15.85
CA LEU A 182 5.53 14.65 -17.28
C LEU A 182 4.34 14.02 -18.01
N MET A 183 3.34 14.82 -18.39
CA MET A 183 2.38 14.44 -19.41
C MET A 183 3.13 14.34 -20.75
N LEU A 184 3.75 13.20 -21.03
CA LEU A 184 4.13 12.89 -22.41
C LEU A 184 2.85 12.69 -23.20
N ALA A 185 2.58 13.67 -24.06
CA ALA A 185 1.45 13.76 -24.94
C ALA A 185 1.19 12.44 -25.68
N ILE A 186 -0.06 11.98 -25.63
CA ILE A 186 -0.62 11.08 -26.63
C ILE A 186 -0.56 11.85 -27.96
N THR A 187 0.52 11.69 -28.71
CA THR A 187 0.58 12.15 -30.09
C THR A 187 -0.16 11.12 -30.93
N VAL A 188 -1.46 11.31 -31.10
CA VAL A 188 -2.19 10.69 -32.21
C VAL A 188 -1.83 11.53 -33.43
N TYR A 189 -0.94 11.03 -34.27
CA TYR A 189 -0.89 11.48 -35.66
C TYR A 189 -2.17 10.95 -36.32
N ILE A 190 -3.05 11.87 -36.73
CA ILE A 190 -4.11 11.59 -37.69
C ILE A 190 -3.46 11.53 -39.07
#